data_AF-A0A8T2MP63-F1
#
_entry.id   AF-A0A8T2MP63-F1
#
_cell.length_a   1.000
_cell.length_b   1.000
_cell.length_c   1.000
_cell.angle_alpha   90.00
_cell.angle_beta   90.00
_cell.angle_gamma   90.00
#
_symmetry.space_group_name_H-M   'P 1'
#
loop_
_entity.id
_entity.type
_entity.pdbx_description
1 polymer ?
#
loop_
_entity_poly.entity_id
_entity_poly.type
_entity_poly.pdbx_seq_one_letter_code
_entity_poly.pdbx_strand_id
1 'polypeptide(L)'
;MEIKTESRLGLKEAKIKSRLGLMEIKTESRRSLKEAKIKSRLGLMEIKTESRRSLKEAKIKSRLGLMEIKTESRLSLKEAKIKLRLGLMEIKTESRLSLKEAKIKLRLGLMEIKTESRRSLKEAKIKSRLGLMEIKTESRRSLKEAKIKSRLGLMEIKTESRRSLKEAKIKSRLGLMEIKTESRLSLKEAKIESRLGLKEAKTESKLRYVAPPTGFCYERYTHHLPLLLSFVLAGPDSVQAAEFGHLPDNLTVLEGESVILRCKIDEEVTHKAWLNRSNILFAGTDKWSLDPRVSLVNSNDSDFSIQIEQVAVADEGPYTCSFQALNQPRIAHVYLIVQVPAKIVNISQDKSVNEGDDVNLFCLAVGRPEPTITWKDFKYGRMYEGEFLDITDIKRHQAEEFECITNNGVAPPDTRRVKVTVNYPPVITDVKNMPAQLGKTAILRCEAMAVPTASFEWYRDDRRPVENDNTLKIKNEKTRSLLLFTNVTEKHFGNYTCFASNRLGASNASMLLFRPGAVYSVGAPLSPCVSGLGLWLGLSVSILMKV
;
A
#
# COMPACT_ATOMS: atom_id res chain seq x y z
N MET A 1 8.60 -8.10 22.06
CA MET A 1 7.73 -9.25 22.40
C MET A 1 6.28 -8.83 22.20
N GLU A 2 5.54 -9.60 21.40
CA GLU A 2 4.14 -9.35 21.06
C GLU A 2 3.25 -10.45 21.61
N ILE A 3 2.04 -10.09 22.03
CA ILE A 3 1.02 -11.05 22.45
C ILE A 3 -0.22 -10.87 21.56
N LYS A 4 -0.46 -11.85 20.69
CA LYS A 4 -1.63 -11.90 19.81
C LYS A 4 -2.58 -13.00 20.26
N THR A 5 -3.83 -12.62 20.52
CA THR A 5 -4.91 -13.55 20.88
C THR A 5 -6.06 -13.36 19.91
N GLU A 6 -6.25 -14.35 19.04
CA GLU A 6 -7.29 -14.32 18.02
C GLU A 6 -8.22 -15.51 18.17
N SER A 7 -9.52 -15.26 18.03
CA SER A 7 -10.53 -16.32 18.08
C SER A 7 -11.59 -16.15 17.01
N ARG A 8 -11.81 -17.23 16.26
CA ARG A 8 -12.92 -17.37 15.31
C ARG A 8 -14.27 -17.58 16.02
N LEU A 9 -14.24 -18.12 17.24
CA LEU A 9 -15.40 -18.31 18.12
C LEU A 9 -15.50 -17.18 19.16
N GLY A 10 -16.59 -17.14 19.92
CA GLY A 10 -16.77 -16.11 20.96
C GLY A 10 -15.79 -16.30 22.12
N LEU A 11 -14.89 -15.34 22.33
CA LEU A 11 -14.02 -15.32 23.52
C LEU A 11 -14.84 -14.98 24.77
N LYS A 12 -14.89 -15.93 25.71
CA LYS A 12 -15.48 -15.68 27.04
C LYS A 12 -14.60 -14.71 27.83
N GLU A 13 -13.29 -14.94 27.88
CA GLU A 13 -12.37 -14.08 28.64
C GLU A 13 -10.97 -14.08 28.01
N ALA A 14 -10.36 -12.90 27.90
CA ALA A 14 -8.96 -12.72 27.55
C ALA A 14 -8.23 -12.05 28.74
N LYS A 15 -7.36 -12.78 29.43
CA LYS A 15 -6.59 -12.28 30.58
C LYS A 15 -5.10 -12.25 30.22
N ILE A 16 -4.55 -11.06 30.09
CA ILE A 16 -3.12 -10.85 29.82
C ILE A 16 -2.48 -10.16 31.03
N LYS A 17 -1.47 -10.81 31.61
CA LYS A 17 -0.67 -10.25 32.71
C LYS A 17 0.79 -10.31 32.31
N SER A 18 1.41 -9.15 32.09
CA SER A 18 2.86 -9.06 31.82
C SER A 18 3.59 -8.29 32.91
N ARG A 19 4.81 -8.75 33.22
CA ARG A 19 5.79 -8.02 34.03
C ARG A 19 6.87 -7.35 33.19
N LEU A 20 7.02 -7.74 31.92
CA LEU A 20 8.01 -7.26 30.95
C LEU A 20 7.41 -6.18 30.05
N GLY A 21 8.27 -5.39 29.40
CA GLY A 21 7.84 -4.48 28.33
C GLY A 21 7.37 -5.28 27.12
N LEU A 22 6.18 -4.98 26.60
CA LEU A 22 5.65 -5.60 25.39
C LEU A 22 5.50 -4.53 24.33
N MET A 23 5.84 -4.85 23.09
CA MET A 23 5.61 -3.92 21.97
C MET A 23 4.11 -3.88 21.66
N GLU A 24 3.50 -5.02 21.37
CA GLU A 24 2.09 -5.09 20.97
C GLU A 24 1.29 -6.06 21.84
N ILE A 25 0.07 -5.67 22.22
CA ILE A 25 -0.97 -6.58 22.70
C ILE A 25 -2.21 -6.47 21.81
N LYS A 26 -2.47 -7.53 21.05
CA LYS A 26 -3.62 -7.64 20.16
C LYS A 26 -4.60 -8.69 20.66
N THR A 27 -5.85 -8.28 20.88
CA THR A 27 -6.94 -9.18 21.27
C THR A 27 -8.11 -9.02 20.31
N GLU A 28 -8.37 -10.04 19.48
CA GLU A 28 -9.43 -10.01 18.46
C GLU A 28 -10.42 -11.16 18.63
N SER A 29 -11.71 -10.83 18.64
CA SER A 29 -12.82 -11.79 18.66
C SER A 29 -13.73 -11.56 17.45
N ARG A 30 -13.90 -12.59 16.59
CA ARG A 30 -14.85 -12.55 15.47
C ARG A 30 -16.33 -12.61 15.90
N ARG A 31 -16.62 -13.01 17.15
CA ARG A 31 -17.97 -12.97 17.74
C ARG A 31 -18.00 -11.97 18.91
N SER A 32 -18.59 -12.33 20.05
CA SER A 32 -18.63 -11.50 21.25
C SER A 32 -17.39 -11.75 22.12
N LEU A 33 -16.83 -10.69 22.71
CA LEU A 33 -15.83 -10.77 23.76
C LEU A 33 -16.50 -10.36 25.08
N LYS A 34 -16.67 -11.29 26.04
CA LYS A 34 -17.33 -10.90 27.30
C LYS A 34 -16.38 -10.05 28.14
N GLU A 35 -15.13 -10.43 28.31
CA GLU A 35 -14.20 -9.66 29.13
C GLU A 35 -12.76 -9.67 28.59
N ALA A 36 -12.14 -8.50 28.51
CA ALA A 36 -10.72 -8.31 28.24
C ALA A 36 -10.06 -7.66 29.46
N LYS A 37 -9.11 -8.36 30.08
CA LYS A 37 -8.35 -7.89 31.26
C LYS A 37 -6.87 -7.86 30.91
N ILE A 38 -6.33 -6.65 30.74
CA ILE A 38 -4.92 -6.43 30.43
C ILE A 38 -4.27 -5.71 31.61
N LYS A 39 -3.21 -6.32 32.17
CA LYS A 39 -2.40 -5.74 33.25
C LYS A 39 -0.92 -5.78 32.87
N SER A 40 -0.27 -4.62 32.81
CA SER A 40 1.18 -4.52 32.61
C SER A 40 1.87 -3.66 33.68
N ARG A 41 3.13 -4.01 34.00
CA ARG A 41 4.01 -3.26 34.93
C ARG A 41 5.06 -2.37 34.23
N LEU A 42 5.46 -2.69 33.00
CA LEU A 42 6.45 -1.95 32.19
C LEU A 42 5.82 -1.49 30.86
N GLY A 43 6.54 -0.65 30.11
CA GLY A 43 6.06 0.01 28.88
C GLY A 43 5.35 -0.94 27.90
N LEU A 44 4.17 -0.53 27.44
CA LEU A 44 3.43 -1.15 26.33
C LEU A 44 3.37 -0.13 25.20
N MET A 45 3.66 -0.48 23.95
CA MET A 45 3.63 0.45 22.80
C MET A 45 2.26 0.51 22.11
N GLU A 46 1.55 -0.63 22.02
CA GLU A 46 0.19 -0.66 21.47
C GLU A 46 -0.70 -1.68 22.18
N ILE A 47 -1.95 -1.28 22.48
CA ILE A 47 -3.01 -2.19 22.93
C ILE A 47 -4.22 -2.07 22.00
N LYS A 48 -4.47 -3.12 21.22
CA LYS A 48 -5.65 -3.24 20.37
C LYS A 48 -6.60 -4.31 20.91
N THR A 49 -7.81 -3.88 21.25
CA THR A 49 -8.90 -4.77 21.71
C THR A 49 -10.12 -4.60 20.81
N GLU A 50 -10.39 -5.61 19.98
CA GLU A 50 -11.46 -5.53 18.97
C GLU A 50 -12.45 -6.70 19.08
N SER A 51 -13.75 -6.36 19.09
CA SER A 51 -14.83 -7.34 18.98
C SER A 51 -15.77 -7.02 17.83
N ARG A 52 -15.91 -7.98 16.90
CA ARG A 52 -16.82 -7.87 15.74
C ARG A 52 -18.31 -7.96 16.10
N ARG A 53 -18.67 -8.34 17.33
CA ARG A 53 -20.07 -8.35 17.81
C ARG A 53 -20.24 -7.44 19.02
N SER A 54 -20.10 -7.91 20.25
CA SER A 54 -20.24 -7.08 21.45
C SER A 54 -19.09 -7.29 22.42
N LEU A 55 -18.64 -6.19 23.03
CA LEU A 55 -17.64 -6.17 24.09
C LEU A 55 -18.37 -5.86 25.41
N LYS A 56 -18.48 -6.81 26.35
CA LYS A 56 -19.15 -6.46 27.63
C LYS A 56 -18.22 -5.61 28.49
N GLU A 57 -16.97 -6.01 28.70
CA GLU A 57 -16.06 -5.25 29.56
C GLU A 57 -14.61 -5.27 29.06
N ALA A 58 -13.98 -4.09 29.03
CA ALA A 58 -12.55 -3.92 28.83
C ALA A 58 -11.93 -3.27 30.07
N LYS A 59 -10.98 -3.98 30.71
CA LYS A 59 -10.23 -3.52 31.88
C LYS A 59 -8.75 -3.46 31.52
N ILE A 60 -8.23 -2.26 31.32
CA ILE A 60 -6.82 -2.02 30.98
C ILE A 60 -6.15 -1.28 32.14
N LYS A 61 -5.07 -1.85 32.68
CA LYS A 61 -4.25 -1.26 33.75
C LYS A 61 -2.77 -1.30 33.37
N SER A 62 -2.13 -0.15 33.24
CA SER A 62 -0.68 -0.05 33.01
C SER A 62 0.00 0.98 33.93
N ARG A 63 1.28 0.75 34.25
CA ARG A 63 2.14 1.66 35.02
C ARG A 63 2.99 2.60 34.14
N LEU A 64 3.39 2.14 32.96
CA LEU A 64 4.17 2.87 31.95
C LEU A 64 3.51 2.56 30.60
N GLY A 65 3.08 3.58 29.86
CA GLY A 65 2.43 3.44 28.55
C GLY A 65 3.22 4.22 27.50
N LEU A 66 3.48 3.58 26.37
CA LEU A 66 3.92 4.20 25.13
C LEU A 66 2.78 4.06 24.11
N MET A 67 2.59 5.10 23.32
CA MET A 67 1.83 5.20 22.07
C MET A 67 0.29 5.06 22.04
N GLU A 68 -0.36 3.89 22.01
CA GLU A 68 -1.80 3.83 21.62
C GLU A 68 -2.65 2.79 22.36
N ILE A 69 -3.87 3.17 22.79
CA ILE A 69 -4.90 2.24 23.27
C ILE A 69 -6.16 2.37 22.42
N LYS A 70 -6.44 1.32 21.64
CA LYS A 70 -7.62 1.20 20.80
C LYS A 70 -8.58 0.13 21.34
N THR A 71 -9.79 0.56 21.69
CA THR A 71 -10.86 -0.32 22.18
C THR A 71 -12.10 -0.16 21.32
N GLU A 72 -12.44 -1.20 20.56
CA GLU A 72 -13.48 -1.13 19.53
C GLU A 72 -14.51 -2.25 19.67
N SER A 73 -15.79 -1.88 19.53
CA SER A 73 -16.90 -2.82 19.42
C SER A 73 -17.88 -2.47 18.32
N ARG A 74 -18.17 -3.45 17.43
CA ARG A 74 -19.09 -3.27 16.29
C ARG A 74 -20.58 -3.24 16.63
N LEU A 75 -21.00 -3.66 17.82
CA LEU A 75 -22.38 -3.49 18.29
C LEU A 75 -22.39 -2.66 19.57
N SER A 76 -22.06 -3.24 20.72
CA SER A 76 -22.18 -2.54 22.00
C SER A 76 -20.98 -2.78 22.89
N LEU A 77 -20.53 -1.70 23.52
CA LEU A 77 -19.53 -1.70 24.58
C LEU A 77 -20.24 -1.37 25.89
N LYS A 78 -20.32 -2.32 26.84
CA LYS A 78 -21.00 -2.00 28.11
C LYS A 78 -20.08 -1.17 29.01
N GLU A 79 -18.84 -1.58 29.22
CA GLU A 79 -17.93 -0.84 30.10
C GLU A 79 -16.47 -0.86 29.62
N ALA A 80 -15.85 0.32 29.57
CA ALA A 80 -14.41 0.49 29.40
C ALA A 80 -13.80 1.13 30.64
N LYS A 81 -12.91 0.41 31.34
CA LYS A 81 -12.16 0.87 32.50
C LYS A 81 -10.68 0.93 32.14
N ILE A 82 -10.16 2.13 31.92
CA ILE A 82 -8.75 2.35 31.58
C ILE A 82 -8.07 3.13 32.72
N LYS A 83 -6.99 2.58 33.28
CA LYS A 83 -6.21 3.21 34.35
C LYS A 83 -4.72 3.17 34.01
N LEU A 84 -4.13 4.36 33.80
CA LEU A 84 -2.72 4.53 33.45
C LEU A 84 -2.01 5.44 34.46
N ARG A 85 -0.71 5.21 34.68
CA ARG A 85 0.12 6.03 35.59
C ARG A 85 1.07 6.99 34.85
N LEU A 86 1.59 6.61 33.68
CA LEU A 86 2.44 7.40 32.76
C LEU A 86 1.98 7.03 31.34
N GLY A 87 1.82 8.01 30.44
CA GLY A 87 1.43 7.75 29.05
C GLY A 87 1.68 8.94 28.12
N LEU A 88 2.04 8.65 26.87
CA LEU A 88 2.05 9.61 25.76
C LEU A 88 1.03 9.15 24.71
N MET A 89 0.36 10.14 24.11
CA MET A 89 -0.39 10.15 22.85
C MET A 89 -1.91 9.86 22.85
N GLU A 90 -2.45 8.66 22.61
CA GLU A 90 -3.89 8.54 22.23
C GLU A 90 -4.68 7.42 22.96
N ILE A 91 -5.90 7.75 23.44
CA ILE A 91 -6.90 6.75 23.83
C ILE A 91 -8.15 6.88 22.96
N LYS A 92 -8.43 5.81 22.23
CA LYS A 92 -9.60 5.69 21.37
C LYS A 92 -10.55 4.61 21.87
N THR A 93 -11.76 5.03 22.21
CA THR A 93 -12.83 4.14 22.69
C THR A 93 -14.06 4.31 21.81
N GLU A 94 -14.37 3.30 21.00
CA GLU A 94 -15.46 3.40 20.02
C GLU A 94 -16.50 2.29 20.16
N SER A 95 -17.77 2.67 20.00
CA SER A 95 -18.88 1.74 19.87
C SER A 95 -19.87 2.14 18.77
N ARG A 96 -20.15 1.20 17.85
CA ARG A 96 -21.06 1.42 16.71
C ARG A 96 -22.56 1.46 17.04
N LEU A 97 -23.01 0.98 18.20
CA LEU A 97 -24.37 1.23 18.70
C LEU A 97 -24.31 2.00 20.00
N SER A 98 -23.95 1.36 21.11
CA SER A 98 -24.08 1.99 22.43
C SER A 98 -22.87 1.74 23.31
N LEU A 99 -22.38 2.82 23.91
CA LEU A 99 -21.41 2.79 24.98
C LEU A 99 -22.14 3.09 26.30
N LYS A 100 -22.23 2.12 27.24
CA LYS A 100 -22.91 2.42 28.52
C LYS A 100 -22.00 3.24 29.43
N GLU A 101 -20.75 2.84 29.64
CA GLU A 101 -19.87 3.57 30.54
C GLU A 101 -18.41 3.55 30.09
N ALA A 102 -17.77 4.73 30.10
CA ALA A 102 -16.32 4.89 29.92
C ALA A 102 -15.73 5.55 31.18
N LYS A 103 -14.86 4.82 31.88
CA LYS A 103 -14.12 5.29 33.06
C LYS A 103 -12.62 5.35 32.72
N ILE A 104 -12.10 6.56 32.52
CA ILE A 104 -10.70 6.79 32.18
C ILE A 104 -10.02 7.55 33.33
N LYS A 105 -8.96 6.98 33.90
CA LYS A 105 -8.19 7.56 35.02
C LYS A 105 -6.70 7.63 34.71
N LEU A 106 -6.14 8.83 34.78
CA LEU A 106 -4.79 9.14 34.32
C LEU A 106 -4.02 9.91 35.41
N ARG A 107 -2.69 9.75 35.47
CA ARG A 107 -1.83 10.40 36.47
C ARG A 107 -0.77 11.34 35.88
N LEU A 108 -0.16 11.03 34.73
CA LEU A 108 0.92 11.79 34.07
C LEU A 108 0.84 11.54 32.55
N GLY A 109 0.88 12.59 31.69
CA GLY A 109 0.93 12.46 30.22
C GLY A 109 0.20 13.55 29.41
N LEU A 110 0.76 13.95 28.26
CA LEU A 110 0.10 14.72 27.17
C LEU A 110 -0.79 13.77 26.36
N MET A 111 -2.04 14.15 26.10
CA MET A 111 -3.06 13.18 25.68
C MET A 111 -4.22 13.77 24.87
N GLU A 112 -4.61 13.03 23.82
CA GLU A 112 -5.91 13.08 23.17
C GLU A 112 -6.80 11.93 23.70
N ILE A 113 -8.02 12.26 24.14
CA ILE A 113 -9.02 11.27 24.55
C ILE A 113 -10.22 11.35 23.63
N LYS A 114 -10.41 10.32 22.81
CA LYS A 114 -11.56 10.19 21.93
C LYS A 114 -12.51 9.10 22.43
N THR A 115 -13.72 9.52 22.80
CA THR A 115 -14.80 8.61 23.23
C THR A 115 -16.02 8.81 22.33
N GLU A 116 -16.32 7.80 21.50
CA GLU A 116 -17.38 7.90 20.50
C GLU A 116 -18.45 6.80 20.64
N SER A 117 -19.71 7.23 20.49
CA SER A 117 -20.84 6.30 20.30
C SER A 117 -21.76 6.74 19.17
N ARG A 118 -22.00 5.83 18.21
CA ARG A 118 -22.89 6.07 17.05
C ARG A 118 -24.39 6.08 17.37
N ARG A 119 -24.84 5.66 18.56
CA ARG A 119 -26.24 5.78 18.99
C ARG A 119 -26.32 6.45 20.35
N SER A 120 -25.83 5.85 21.42
CA SER A 120 -25.99 6.45 22.76
C SER A 120 -24.82 6.17 23.68
N LEU A 121 -24.34 7.24 24.32
CA LEU A 121 -23.39 7.18 25.41
C LEU A 121 -24.13 7.49 26.72
N LYS A 122 -24.17 6.55 27.69
CA LYS A 122 -24.84 6.85 28.97
C LYS A 122 -23.94 7.69 29.86
N GLU A 123 -22.70 7.26 30.09
CA GLU A 123 -21.82 7.95 31.03
C GLU A 123 -20.35 7.95 30.59
N ALA A 124 -19.73 9.13 30.61
CA ALA A 124 -18.29 9.30 30.44
C ALA A 124 -17.69 9.96 31.68
N LYS A 125 -16.80 9.24 32.39
CA LYS A 125 -16.08 9.72 33.58
C LYS A 125 -14.58 9.76 33.27
N ILE A 126 -14.07 10.97 33.07
CA ILE A 126 -12.66 11.21 32.76
C ILE A 126 -12.02 11.97 33.92
N LYS A 127 -10.94 11.41 34.50
CA LYS A 127 -10.17 12.05 35.57
C LYS A 127 -8.68 12.08 35.21
N SER A 128 -8.09 13.27 35.11
CA SER A 128 -6.66 13.47 34.89
C SER A 128 -6.01 14.32 35.98
N ARG A 129 -4.67 14.21 36.14
CA ARG A 129 -3.86 14.98 37.09
C ARG A 129 -2.84 15.94 36.43
N LEU A 130 -2.45 15.74 35.17
CA LEU A 130 -1.46 16.55 34.42
C LEU A 130 -1.88 16.62 32.94
N GLY A 131 -1.42 17.67 32.24
CA GLY A 131 -2.02 18.31 31.05
C GLY A 131 -2.61 17.40 29.97
N LEU A 132 -3.85 17.67 29.56
CA LEU A 132 -4.46 17.05 28.38
C LEU A 132 -4.56 18.12 27.31
N MET A 133 -4.30 17.73 26.06
CA MET A 133 -4.42 18.64 24.93
C MET A 133 -5.88 18.73 24.48
N GLU A 134 -6.51 17.59 24.20
CA GLU A 134 -7.89 17.54 23.72
C GLU A 134 -8.70 16.42 24.39
N ILE A 135 -9.92 16.75 24.82
CA ILE A 135 -10.93 15.74 25.18
C ILE A 135 -12.12 15.87 24.24
N LYS A 136 -12.37 14.81 23.48
CA LYS A 136 -13.51 14.71 22.57
C LYS A 136 -14.45 13.59 23.00
N THR A 137 -15.66 13.99 23.38
CA THR A 137 -16.73 13.05 23.75
C THR A 137 -17.94 13.26 22.85
N GLU A 138 -18.27 12.26 22.04
CA GLU A 138 -19.32 12.39 21.02
C GLU A 138 -20.38 11.29 21.09
N SER A 139 -21.64 11.69 20.94
CA SER A 139 -22.78 10.77 20.81
C SER A 139 -23.74 11.22 19.70
N ARG A 140 -23.97 10.37 18.69
CA ARG A 140 -24.86 10.68 17.55
C ARG A 140 -26.37 10.69 17.88
N ARG A 141 -26.81 10.23 19.06
CA ARG A 141 -28.21 10.38 19.52
C ARG A 141 -28.20 11.05 20.88
N SER A 142 -27.93 10.33 21.96
CA SER A 142 -28.06 10.90 23.32
C SER A 142 -26.81 10.67 24.15
N LEU A 143 -26.38 11.70 24.86
CA LEU A 143 -25.36 11.65 25.91
C LEU A 143 -26.07 11.93 27.24
N LYS A 144 -26.12 10.97 28.19
CA LYS A 144 -26.79 11.27 29.47
C LYS A 144 -25.89 12.10 30.38
N GLU A 145 -24.65 11.68 30.57
CA GLU A 145 -23.78 12.31 31.56
C GLU A 145 -22.31 12.32 31.14
N ALA A 146 -21.67 13.50 31.20
CA ALA A 146 -20.24 13.66 31.02
C ALA A 146 -19.63 14.35 32.26
N LYS A 147 -18.76 13.63 32.97
CA LYS A 147 -18.04 14.11 34.16
C LYS A 147 -16.54 14.14 33.89
N ILE A 148 -16.01 15.35 33.67
CA ILE A 148 -14.59 15.58 33.36
C ILE A 148 -13.96 16.35 34.52
N LYS A 149 -12.87 15.82 35.09
CA LYS A 149 -12.11 16.50 36.16
C LYS A 149 -10.61 16.51 35.83
N SER A 150 -10.02 17.69 35.77
CA SER A 150 -8.56 17.89 35.59
C SER A 150 -7.95 18.74 36.72
N ARG A 151 -6.62 18.63 36.92
CA ARG A 151 -5.84 19.41 37.89
C ARG A 151 -4.91 20.45 37.27
N LEU A 152 -4.52 20.31 35.99
CA LEU A 152 -3.61 21.19 35.24
C LEU A 152 -4.19 21.44 33.84
N GLY A 153 -3.77 22.52 33.17
CA GLY A 153 -4.44 23.15 32.01
C GLY A 153 -4.92 22.17 30.92
N LEU A 154 -6.10 22.48 30.38
CA LEU A 154 -6.70 21.78 29.24
C LEU A 154 -6.78 22.78 28.08
N MET A 155 -6.32 22.36 26.90
CA MET A 155 -6.36 23.22 25.70
C MET A 155 -7.77 23.23 25.10
N GLU A 156 -8.37 22.07 24.87
CA GLU A 156 -9.74 21.99 24.33
C GLU A 156 -10.58 20.86 24.95
N ILE A 157 -11.84 21.17 25.28
CA ILE A 157 -12.85 20.16 25.62
C ILE A 157 -14.05 20.30 24.69
N LYS A 158 -14.27 19.28 23.86
CA LYS A 158 -15.46 19.17 23.02
C LYS A 158 -16.37 18.06 23.50
N THR A 159 -17.59 18.42 23.91
CA THR A 159 -18.65 17.45 24.24
C THR A 159 -19.85 17.70 23.34
N GLU A 160 -20.18 16.74 22.49
CA GLU A 160 -21.22 16.89 21.47
C GLU A 160 -22.29 15.79 21.56
N SER A 161 -23.56 16.19 21.55
CA SER A 161 -24.68 15.28 21.35
C SER A 161 -25.65 15.75 20.26
N ARG A 162 -25.83 14.93 19.22
CA ARG A 162 -26.73 15.27 18.09
C ARG A 162 -28.22 15.24 18.42
N ARG A 163 -28.66 14.75 19.59
CA ARG A 163 -30.07 14.81 20.02
C ARG A 163 -30.20 15.46 21.39
N SER A 164 -29.72 14.84 22.46
CA SER A 164 -29.94 15.37 23.82
C SER A 164 -28.75 15.09 24.75
N LEU A 165 -28.31 16.13 25.46
CA LEU A 165 -27.32 16.07 26.53
C LEU A 165 -28.03 16.34 27.87
N LYS A 166 -28.05 15.39 28.82
CA LYS A 166 -28.72 15.68 30.11
C LYS A 166 -27.82 16.49 31.03
N GLU A 167 -26.60 16.05 31.28
CA GLU A 167 -25.72 16.68 32.27
C GLU A 167 -24.26 16.68 31.81
N ALA A 168 -23.62 17.85 31.85
CA ALA A 168 -22.18 18.00 31.65
C ALA A 168 -21.55 18.71 32.86
N LYS A 169 -20.67 18.02 33.59
CA LYS A 169 -19.94 18.58 34.73
C LYS A 169 -18.44 18.56 34.47
N ILE A 170 -17.88 19.73 34.24
CA ILE A 170 -16.46 19.94 33.92
C ILE A 170 -15.83 20.74 35.05
N LYS A 171 -14.76 20.22 35.67
CA LYS A 171 -14.02 20.91 36.74
C LYS A 171 -12.53 20.92 36.45
N SER A 172 -11.91 22.11 36.46
CA SER A 172 -10.45 22.29 36.35
C SER A 172 -9.89 23.14 37.50
N ARG A 173 -8.61 22.94 37.82
CA ARG A 173 -7.88 23.72 38.85
C ARG A 173 -6.93 24.79 38.28
N LEU A 174 -6.40 24.61 37.08
CA LEU A 174 -5.58 25.58 36.33
C LEU A 174 -6.24 25.81 34.96
N GLY A 175 -6.02 26.99 34.36
CA GLY A 175 -6.86 27.58 33.32
C GLY A 175 -7.32 26.67 32.16
N LEU A 176 -8.48 27.02 31.60
CA LEU A 176 -9.12 26.34 30.45
C LEU A 176 -9.09 27.29 29.25
N MET A 177 -8.60 26.83 28.09
CA MET A 177 -8.51 27.66 26.88
C MET A 177 -9.83 27.68 26.11
N GLU A 178 -10.38 26.53 25.70
CA GLU A 178 -11.71 26.46 25.05
C GLU A 178 -12.57 25.30 25.57
N ILE A 179 -13.84 25.57 25.83
CA ILE A 179 -14.84 24.54 26.15
C ILE A 179 -16.03 24.69 25.22
N LYS A 180 -16.31 23.65 24.44
CA LYS A 180 -17.47 23.56 23.57
C LYS A 180 -18.40 22.45 24.04
N THR A 181 -19.60 22.82 24.47
CA THR A 181 -20.67 21.88 24.82
C THR A 181 -21.87 22.11 23.92
N GLU A 182 -22.20 21.13 23.11
CA GLU A 182 -23.25 21.25 22.10
C GLU A 182 -24.32 20.18 22.24
N SER A 183 -25.59 20.59 22.21
CA SER A 183 -26.72 19.69 22.03
C SER A 183 -27.75 20.22 21.03
N ARG A 184 -28.14 19.39 20.05
CA ARG A 184 -29.06 19.84 19.00
C ARG A 184 -30.53 19.99 19.42
N LEU A 185 -31.04 19.30 20.45
CA LEU A 185 -32.42 19.50 20.95
C LEU A 185 -32.49 20.02 22.39
N SER A 186 -31.78 19.45 23.35
CA SER A 186 -31.92 19.85 24.76
C SER A 186 -30.67 19.58 25.59
N LEU A 187 -30.33 20.58 26.42
CA LEU A 187 -29.30 20.53 27.46
C LEU A 187 -29.97 20.83 28.80
N LYS A 188 -29.98 19.89 29.76
CA LYS A 188 -30.65 20.14 31.07
C LYS A 188 -29.77 20.88 32.07
N GLU A 189 -28.51 20.50 32.19
CA GLU A 189 -27.57 21.12 33.14
C GLU A 189 -26.14 21.07 32.57
N ALA A 190 -25.47 22.22 32.52
CA ALA A 190 -24.03 22.32 32.29
C ALA A 190 -23.40 23.08 33.46
N LYS A 191 -22.46 22.44 34.16
CA LYS A 191 -21.73 23.04 35.27
C LYS A 191 -20.23 23.01 34.98
N ILE A 192 -19.67 24.18 34.73
CA ILE A 192 -18.25 24.40 34.43
C ILE A 192 -17.64 25.17 35.60
N GLU A 193 -16.61 24.62 36.23
CA GLU A 193 -15.86 25.29 37.32
C GLU A 193 -14.37 25.35 36.95
N SER A 194 -13.78 26.55 36.90
CA SER A 194 -12.34 26.80 36.75
C SER A 194 -11.86 27.73 37.87
N ARG A 195 -10.61 27.56 38.36
CA ARG A 195 -10.04 28.34 39.48
C ARG A 195 -9.04 29.44 39.09
N LEU A 196 -8.41 29.36 37.91
CA LEU A 196 -7.27 30.22 37.51
C LEU A 196 -7.41 30.74 36.06
N GLY A 197 -8.64 30.88 35.55
CA GLY A 197 -8.94 31.45 34.23
C GLY A 197 -9.73 30.52 33.27
N LEU A 198 -10.55 31.12 32.42
CA LEU A 198 -11.34 30.50 31.34
C LEU A 198 -11.35 31.51 30.18
N LYS A 199 -10.81 31.17 29.00
CA LYS A 199 -10.74 32.11 27.86
C LYS A 199 -12.06 32.17 27.08
N GLU A 200 -12.64 31.00 26.77
CA GLU A 200 -13.96 30.91 26.14
C GLU A 200 -14.73 29.65 26.59
N ALA A 201 -16.03 29.79 26.88
CA ALA A 201 -16.94 28.66 27.07
C ALA A 201 -18.22 28.87 26.28
N LYS A 202 -18.46 27.96 25.33
CA LYS A 202 -19.64 27.96 24.47
C LYS A 202 -20.57 26.80 24.85
N THR A 203 -21.79 27.14 25.27
CA THR A 203 -22.87 26.19 25.56
C THR A 203 -24.02 26.43 24.60
N GLU A 204 -24.24 25.53 23.64
CA GLU A 204 -25.30 25.67 22.64
C GLU A 204 -26.40 24.62 22.82
N SER A 205 -27.66 25.07 22.90
CA SER A 205 -28.83 24.20 22.82
C SER A 205 -29.99 24.90 22.11
N LYS A 206 -30.69 24.22 21.20
CA LYS A 206 -31.77 24.83 20.39
C LYS A 206 -33.08 25.09 21.14
N LEU A 207 -33.30 24.56 22.35
CA LEU A 207 -34.51 24.77 23.17
C LEU A 207 -34.22 24.70 24.68
N ARG A 208 -34.66 25.74 25.42
CA ARG A 208 -34.64 25.98 26.88
C ARG A 208 -33.30 25.72 27.58
N TYR A 209 -32.54 26.80 27.78
CA TYR A 209 -31.53 26.93 28.84
C TYR A 209 -32.18 27.62 30.05
N VAL A 210 -32.12 27.02 31.24
CA VAL A 210 -32.46 27.69 32.51
C VAL A 210 -31.15 27.86 33.26
N ALA A 211 -30.61 29.08 33.26
CA ALA A 211 -29.40 29.42 34.00
C ALA A 211 -29.73 29.50 35.51
N PRO A 212 -29.00 28.80 36.40
CA PRO A 212 -29.01 29.14 37.83
C PRO A 212 -28.08 30.34 38.10
N PRO A 213 -28.28 31.10 39.20
CA PRO A 213 -27.52 32.31 39.47
C PRO A 213 -26.06 31.95 39.81
N THR A 214 -25.13 32.33 38.93
CA THR A 214 -23.70 32.30 39.26
C THR A 214 -23.31 33.64 39.87
N GLY A 215 -23.07 33.64 41.18
CA GLY A 215 -22.35 34.71 41.85
C GLY A 215 -20.92 34.78 41.29
N PHE A 216 -20.66 35.81 40.50
CA PHE A 216 -19.31 36.26 40.18
C PHE A 216 -19.11 37.61 40.88
N CYS A 217 -18.19 37.66 41.84
CA CYS A 217 -17.65 38.90 42.34
C CYS A 217 -16.75 39.49 41.25
N TYR A 218 -17.14 40.63 40.70
CA TYR A 218 -16.23 41.56 40.04
C TYR A 218 -16.10 42.77 40.96
N GLU A 219 -14.89 43.05 41.45
CA GLU A 219 -14.56 44.35 42.03
C GLU A 219 -14.67 45.41 40.94
N ARG A 220 -15.42 46.47 41.24
CA ARG A 220 -15.80 47.54 40.32
C ARG A 220 -15.02 48.78 40.71
N TYR A 221 -13.99 49.14 39.95
CA TYR A 221 -13.41 50.48 40.00
C TYR A 221 -14.29 51.41 39.17
N THR A 222 -14.96 52.34 39.84
CA THR A 222 -15.72 53.44 39.24
C THR A 222 -14.82 54.67 39.17
N HIS A 223 -14.62 55.22 37.97
CA HIS A 223 -14.26 56.63 37.81
C HIS A 223 -15.16 57.29 36.75
N HIS A 224 -15.41 58.57 36.99
CA HIS A 224 -16.53 59.39 36.59
C HIS A 224 -16.58 59.82 35.11
N LEU A 225 -17.80 60.10 34.64
CA LEU A 225 -18.21 60.91 33.48
C LEU A 225 -17.56 62.34 33.46
N PRO A 226 -17.65 63.17 32.38
CA PRO A 226 -18.74 63.25 31.40
C PRO A 226 -18.40 63.52 29.91
N LEU A 227 -19.48 63.49 29.12
CA LEU A 227 -19.71 63.88 27.72
C LEU A 227 -19.03 65.18 27.26
N LEU A 228 -18.61 65.21 25.98
CA LEU A 228 -18.70 66.38 25.10
C LEU A 228 -18.84 65.93 23.63
N LEU A 229 -19.80 66.55 22.94
CA LEU A 229 -20.03 66.45 21.49
C LEU A 229 -18.89 67.14 20.71
N SER A 230 -18.48 66.55 19.58
CA SER A 230 -18.08 67.32 18.39
C SER A 230 -17.87 66.45 17.14
N PHE A 231 -18.61 66.81 16.09
CA PHE A 231 -18.27 66.80 14.67
C PHE A 231 -17.69 65.53 14.01
N VAL A 232 -18.54 64.86 13.22
CA VAL A 232 -18.14 63.93 12.16
C VAL A 232 -17.60 64.75 10.99
N LEU A 233 -16.28 64.71 10.79
CA LEU A 233 -15.66 65.00 9.49
C LEU A 233 -15.40 63.67 8.79
N ALA A 234 -15.96 63.53 7.60
CA ALA A 234 -15.64 62.44 6.69
C ALA A 234 -14.18 62.59 6.22
N GLY A 235 -13.40 61.53 6.37
CA GLY A 235 -12.10 61.33 5.74
C GLY A 235 -12.03 59.88 5.26
N PRO A 236 -11.62 59.62 4.00
CA PRO A 236 -11.58 58.29 3.44
C PRO A 236 -10.35 57.58 3.98
N ASP A 237 -10.50 56.34 4.44
CA ASP A 237 -9.48 55.31 4.24
C ASP A 237 -10.14 53.96 4.49
N SER A 238 -10.51 53.33 3.39
CA SER A 238 -10.74 51.90 3.32
C SER A 238 -9.49 51.20 3.85
N VAL A 239 -9.56 50.68 5.07
CA VAL A 239 -8.62 49.67 5.54
C VAL A 239 -8.85 48.44 4.66
N GLN A 240 -8.13 48.40 3.53
CA GLN A 240 -7.97 47.20 2.73
C GLN A 240 -7.38 46.14 3.66
N ALA A 241 -8.16 45.10 3.92
CA ALA A 241 -7.68 43.90 4.58
C ALA A 241 -6.54 43.33 3.71
N ALA A 242 -5.30 43.48 4.17
CA ALA A 242 -4.13 42.92 3.52
C ALA A 242 -4.25 41.39 3.44
N GLU A 243 -3.98 40.85 2.24
CA GLU A 243 -4.02 39.42 1.93
C GLU A 243 -2.84 38.68 2.58
N PHE A 244 -3.12 37.51 3.15
CA PHE A 244 -2.17 36.68 3.90
C PHE A 244 -1.16 35.99 2.98
N GLY A 245 0.13 36.04 3.35
CA GLY A 245 1.23 35.31 2.73
C GLY A 245 0.90 33.83 2.48
N HIS A 246 0.75 33.48 1.19
CA HIS A 246 0.34 32.17 0.72
C HIS A 246 1.40 31.09 1.03
N LEU A 247 1.17 30.27 2.07
CA LEU A 247 1.74 28.92 2.06
C LEU A 247 1.02 28.10 0.97
N PRO A 248 1.74 27.22 0.25
CA PRO A 248 1.09 26.30 -0.66
C PRO A 248 0.24 25.30 0.13
N ASP A 249 -0.93 24.93 -0.41
CA ASP A 249 -1.80 23.93 0.23
C ASP A 249 -1.07 22.60 0.45
N ASN A 250 -0.24 22.21 -0.52
CA ASN A 250 0.55 20.98 -0.50
C ASN A 250 2.01 21.26 -0.90
N LEU A 251 2.94 20.61 -0.21
CA LEU A 251 4.37 20.63 -0.52
C LEU A 251 4.86 19.19 -0.69
N THR A 252 5.34 18.84 -1.87
CA THR A 252 5.86 17.51 -2.19
C THR A 252 7.37 17.46 -2.05
N VAL A 253 7.89 16.42 -1.39
CA VAL A 253 9.34 16.17 -1.24
C VAL A 253 9.65 14.69 -1.38
N LEU A 254 10.83 14.35 -1.89
CA LEU A 254 11.31 12.97 -1.93
C LEU A 254 11.80 12.52 -0.56
N GLU A 255 11.58 11.24 -0.25
CA GLU A 255 12.14 10.63 0.96
C GLU A 255 13.68 10.77 1.00
N GLY A 256 14.21 11.19 2.14
CA GLY A 256 15.63 11.40 2.39
C GLY A 256 16.14 12.81 2.04
N GLU A 257 15.37 13.61 1.29
CA GLU A 257 15.73 15.00 1.00
C GLU A 257 15.40 15.93 2.19
N SER A 258 15.83 17.19 2.09
CA SER A 258 15.50 18.22 3.08
C SER A 258 14.43 19.16 2.54
N VAL A 259 13.50 19.59 3.39
CA VAL A 259 12.43 20.52 3.03
C VAL A 259 12.43 21.75 3.93
N ILE A 260 12.15 22.92 3.36
CA ILE A 260 12.01 24.17 4.11
C ILE A 260 10.54 24.57 4.09
N LEU A 261 9.93 24.65 5.27
CA LEU A 261 8.58 25.16 5.46
C LEU A 261 8.67 26.67 5.71
N ARG A 262 8.24 27.46 4.73
CA ARG A 262 8.34 28.92 4.77
C ARG A 262 7.06 29.56 5.27
N CYS A 263 7.16 30.41 6.30
CA CYS A 263 6.03 31.22 6.76
C CYS A 263 6.41 32.70 6.69
N LYS A 264 5.87 33.39 5.68
CA LYS A 264 6.01 34.84 5.55
C LYS A 264 4.90 35.53 6.33
N ILE A 265 5.26 36.55 7.09
CA ILE A 265 4.37 37.28 7.99
C ILE A 265 4.41 38.76 7.60
N ASP A 266 3.27 39.29 7.18
CA ASP A 266 3.14 40.68 6.71
C ASP A 266 2.48 41.61 7.76
N GLU A 267 2.19 41.09 8.95
CA GLU A 267 1.59 41.81 10.08
C GLU A 267 2.57 41.86 11.26
N GLU A 268 2.46 42.87 12.13
CA GLU A 268 3.19 42.87 13.40
C GLU A 268 2.69 41.74 14.32
N VAL A 269 3.62 40.91 14.80
CA VAL A 269 3.31 39.73 15.60
C VAL A 269 4.04 39.73 16.93
N THR A 270 3.36 39.28 17.98
CA THR A 270 3.94 39.18 19.33
C THR A 270 4.52 37.80 19.60
N HIS A 271 3.91 36.75 19.06
CA HIS A 271 4.29 35.37 19.27
C HIS A 271 4.09 34.59 17.96
N LYS A 272 4.98 33.66 17.67
CA LYS A 272 4.92 32.79 16.48
C LYS A 272 5.34 31.38 16.83
N ALA A 273 4.71 30.38 16.23
CA ALA A 273 4.97 28.98 16.52
C ALA A 273 4.71 28.09 15.30
N TRP A 274 5.58 27.11 15.11
CA TRP A 274 5.42 26.04 14.13
C TRP A 274 4.95 24.79 14.82
N LEU A 275 3.96 24.13 14.24
CA LEU A 275 3.39 22.91 14.75
C LEU A 275 3.39 21.83 13.67
N ASN A 276 3.75 20.60 14.04
CA ASN A 276 3.47 19.40 13.28
C ASN A 276 2.20 18.78 13.86
N ARG A 277 1.10 18.82 13.10
CA ARG A 277 -0.25 18.47 13.58
C ARG A 277 -0.62 19.28 14.82
N SER A 278 -0.41 18.72 16.00
CA SER A 278 -0.69 19.31 17.30
C SER A 278 0.57 19.52 18.16
N ASN A 279 1.72 19.01 17.73
CA ASN A 279 2.97 19.13 18.48
C ASN A 279 3.71 20.40 18.06
N ILE A 280 4.09 21.22 19.05
CA ILE A 280 4.90 22.42 18.80
C ILE A 280 6.32 21.99 18.44
N LEU A 281 6.81 22.46 17.29
CA LEU A 281 8.19 22.28 16.83
C LEU A 281 9.08 23.41 17.35
N PHE A 282 8.64 24.63 17.10
CA PHE A 282 9.31 25.86 17.51
C PHE A 282 8.28 26.88 18.02
N ALA A 283 8.63 27.66 19.03
CA ALA A 283 7.89 28.83 19.48
C ALA A 283 8.87 30.01 19.57
N GLY A 284 8.80 30.93 18.62
CA GLY A 284 9.87 31.90 18.37
C GLY A 284 11.19 31.16 18.12
N THR A 285 12.22 31.50 18.89
CA THR A 285 13.54 30.86 18.82
C THR A 285 13.63 29.56 19.64
N ASP A 286 12.65 29.27 20.48
CA ASP A 286 12.69 28.12 21.38
C ASP A 286 12.32 26.84 20.63
N LYS A 287 13.23 25.86 20.63
CA LYS A 287 12.99 24.53 20.07
C LYS A 287 12.24 23.64 21.06
N TRP A 288 11.03 23.23 20.69
CA TRP A 288 10.18 22.30 21.46
C TRP A 288 10.23 20.87 20.91
N SER A 289 10.54 20.72 19.62
CA SER A 289 10.74 19.41 19.01
C SER A 289 11.96 18.70 19.60
N LEU A 290 11.77 17.43 19.96
CA LEU A 290 12.89 16.53 20.33
C LEU A 290 13.60 15.96 19.10
N ASP A 291 13.06 16.17 17.89
CA ASP A 291 13.64 15.67 16.66
C ASP A 291 14.88 16.51 16.27
N PRO A 292 16.08 15.91 16.18
CA PRO A 292 17.29 16.63 15.78
C PRO A 292 17.23 17.13 14.35
N ARG A 293 16.45 16.50 13.46
CA ARG A 293 16.35 16.84 12.04
C ARG A 293 15.61 18.16 11.77
N VAL A 294 14.87 18.66 12.75
CA VAL A 294 14.12 19.91 12.63
C VAL A 294 14.97 21.07 13.12
N SER A 295 15.29 22.01 12.24
CA SER A 295 16.10 23.19 12.52
C SER A 295 15.34 24.48 12.17
N LEU A 296 15.70 25.57 12.84
CA LEU A 296 15.15 26.89 12.56
C LEU A 296 16.04 27.55 11.49
N VAL A 297 15.44 27.98 10.38
CA VAL A 297 16.16 28.64 9.28
C VAL A 297 16.14 30.14 9.48
N ASN A 298 14.95 30.70 9.73
CA ASN A 298 14.75 32.13 9.94
C ASN A 298 13.74 32.37 11.06
N SER A 299 13.96 33.41 11.86
CA SER A 299 13.08 33.82 12.95
C SER A 299 12.88 35.33 13.00
N ASN A 300 13.07 36.01 11.88
CA ASN A 300 12.74 37.42 11.74
C ASN A 300 11.23 37.64 11.85
N ASP A 301 10.80 38.87 12.13
CA ASP A 301 9.37 39.16 12.32
C ASP A 301 8.54 38.99 11.04
N SER A 302 9.19 39.10 9.87
CA SER A 302 8.58 38.88 8.57
C SER A 302 8.76 37.47 7.98
N ASP A 303 9.67 36.67 8.54
CA ASP A 303 9.98 35.32 8.02
C ASP A 303 10.31 34.37 9.15
N PHE A 304 9.40 33.42 9.35
CA PHE A 304 9.52 32.35 10.33
C PHE A 304 9.56 31.00 9.64
N SER A 305 10.74 30.59 9.21
CA SER A 305 10.95 29.40 8.38
C SER A 305 11.68 28.31 9.15
N ILE A 306 11.23 27.07 9.02
CA ILE A 306 11.92 25.88 9.58
C ILE A 306 12.35 24.93 8.48
N GLN A 307 13.37 24.13 8.74
CA GLN A 307 13.85 23.08 7.86
C GLN A 307 13.70 21.72 8.55
N ILE A 308 13.35 20.71 7.77
CA ILE A 308 13.34 19.31 8.16
C ILE A 308 14.32 18.59 7.25
N GLU A 309 15.41 18.09 7.82
CA GLU A 309 16.40 17.28 7.10
C GLU A 309 16.00 15.80 7.05
N GLN A 310 16.45 15.08 6.03
CA GLN A 310 16.21 13.64 5.87
C GLN A 310 14.74 13.27 6.11
N VAL A 311 13.86 13.85 5.30
CA VAL A 311 12.41 13.67 5.42
C VAL A 311 12.06 12.20 5.27
N ALA A 312 11.34 11.67 6.25
CA ALA A 312 10.85 10.30 6.27
C ALA A 312 9.37 10.25 5.94
N VAL A 313 8.88 9.09 5.49
CA VAL A 313 7.44 8.85 5.24
C VAL A 313 6.56 9.21 6.46
N ALA A 314 7.08 9.06 7.69
CA ALA A 314 6.36 9.40 8.91
C ALA A 314 6.13 10.91 9.12
N ASP A 315 6.91 11.76 8.46
CA ASP A 315 6.82 13.22 8.57
C ASP A 315 5.65 13.79 7.75
N GLU A 316 5.02 12.99 6.89
CA GLU A 316 3.87 13.38 6.10
C GLU A 316 2.70 13.85 6.98
N GLY A 317 2.08 14.97 6.58
CA GLY A 317 0.90 15.50 7.23
C GLY A 317 0.85 17.01 7.28
N PRO A 318 -0.13 17.57 8.03
CA PRO A 318 -0.33 19.01 8.12
C PRO A 318 0.66 19.65 9.09
N TYR A 319 1.40 20.63 8.58
CA TYR A 319 2.20 21.56 9.36
C TYR A 319 1.49 22.90 9.43
N THR A 320 1.59 23.55 10.58
CA THR A 320 0.84 24.77 10.88
C THR A 320 1.77 25.84 11.40
N CYS A 321 1.79 26.99 10.72
CA CYS A 321 2.38 28.21 11.21
C CYS A 321 1.29 29.02 11.92
N SER A 322 1.45 29.25 13.22
CA SER A 322 0.51 29.98 14.06
C SER A 322 1.20 31.22 14.62
N PHE A 323 0.59 32.39 14.49
CA PHE A 323 1.12 33.62 15.07
C PHE A 323 0.03 34.52 15.67
N GLN A 324 0.41 35.29 16.68
CA GLN A 324 -0.48 36.20 17.41
C GLN A 324 -0.29 37.62 16.89
N ALA A 325 -1.16 38.04 15.97
CA ALA A 325 -1.26 39.42 15.54
C ALA A 325 -2.04 40.27 16.57
N LEU A 326 -1.96 41.59 16.42
CA LEU A 326 -2.54 42.58 17.35
C LEU A 326 -4.06 42.39 17.57
N ASN A 327 -4.81 42.05 16.52
CA ASN A 327 -6.27 41.95 16.57
C ASN A 327 -6.79 40.52 16.78
N GLN A 328 -6.14 39.52 16.19
CA GLN A 328 -6.56 38.12 16.25
C GLN A 328 -5.42 37.14 15.95
N PRO A 329 -5.45 35.90 16.47
CA PRO A 329 -4.50 34.87 16.06
C PRO A 329 -4.70 34.50 14.59
N ARG A 330 -3.60 34.25 13.89
CA ARG A 330 -3.58 33.83 12.49
C ARG A 330 -2.92 32.47 12.38
N ILE A 331 -3.41 31.68 11.43
CA ILE A 331 -2.99 30.31 11.22
C ILE A 331 -2.87 30.09 9.71
N ALA A 332 -1.73 29.55 9.29
CA ALA A 332 -1.50 29.09 7.93
C ALA A 332 -1.09 27.61 7.96
N HIS A 333 -1.61 26.83 7.02
CA HIS A 333 -1.39 25.39 6.95
C HIS A 333 -0.64 25.03 5.67
N VAL A 334 0.21 24.00 5.74
CA VAL A 334 0.82 23.36 4.58
C VAL A 334 0.80 21.86 4.82
N TYR A 335 0.34 21.09 3.83
CA TYR A 335 0.38 19.63 3.90
C TYR A 335 1.66 19.12 3.25
N LEU A 336 2.55 18.51 4.04
CA LEU A 336 3.75 17.87 3.52
C LEU A 336 3.38 16.50 2.95
N ILE A 337 3.66 16.29 1.67
CA ILE A 337 3.50 15.02 0.94
C ILE A 337 4.89 14.42 0.70
N VAL A 338 5.13 13.22 1.23
CA VAL A 338 6.40 12.52 1.05
C VAL A 338 6.26 11.47 -0.05
N GLN A 339 7.02 11.65 -1.12
CA GLN A 339 7.03 10.75 -2.27
C GLN A 339 8.21 9.77 -2.19
N VAL A 340 7.96 8.53 -2.58
CA VAL A 340 8.95 7.46 -2.66
C VAL A 340 8.91 6.93 -4.09
N PRO A 341 10.03 6.98 -4.84
CA PRO A 341 10.09 6.41 -6.20
C PRO A 341 9.65 4.95 -6.26
N ALA A 342 8.99 4.57 -7.35
CA ALA A 342 8.63 3.19 -7.60
C ALA A 342 9.88 2.31 -7.76
N LYS A 343 9.93 1.18 -7.05
CA LYS A 343 11.07 0.24 -7.10
C LYS A 343 10.59 -1.20 -7.07
N ILE A 344 11.11 -2.03 -7.98
CA ILE A 344 10.82 -3.47 -8.03
C ILE A 344 11.55 -4.16 -6.88
N VAL A 345 10.79 -4.71 -5.95
CA VAL A 345 11.33 -5.42 -4.77
C VAL A 345 11.49 -6.91 -5.04
N ASN A 346 10.59 -7.50 -5.83
CA ASN A 346 10.62 -8.92 -6.13
C ASN A 346 10.02 -9.19 -7.51
N ILE A 347 10.59 -10.15 -8.23
CA ILE A 347 10.13 -10.53 -9.56
C ILE A 347 10.41 -12.03 -9.77
N SER A 348 9.64 -12.67 -10.63
CA SER A 348 9.93 -14.04 -11.07
C SER A 348 11.35 -14.17 -11.62
N GLN A 349 12.01 -15.28 -11.32
CA GLN A 349 13.26 -15.67 -11.98
C GLN A 349 12.98 -16.23 -13.37
N ASP A 350 14.03 -16.37 -14.18
CA ASP A 350 13.94 -17.02 -15.49
C ASP A 350 13.29 -18.40 -15.38
N LYS A 351 12.29 -18.64 -16.22
CA LYS A 351 11.50 -19.88 -16.22
C LYS A 351 11.78 -20.71 -17.45
N SER A 352 11.93 -22.02 -17.24
CA SER A 352 11.99 -23.02 -18.31
C SER A 352 10.82 -23.99 -18.11
N VAL A 353 9.91 -24.01 -19.09
CA VAL A 353 8.66 -24.80 -19.06
C VAL A 353 8.54 -25.62 -20.33
N ASN A 354 7.70 -26.65 -20.36
CA ASN A 354 7.47 -27.42 -21.59
C ASN A 354 6.40 -26.75 -22.45
N GLU A 355 6.44 -27.03 -23.75
CA GLU A 355 5.38 -26.60 -24.67
C GLU A 355 4.02 -27.13 -24.22
N GLY A 356 3.04 -26.24 -24.11
CA GLY A 356 1.69 -26.52 -23.65
C GLY A 356 1.46 -26.33 -22.15
N ASP A 357 2.50 -26.04 -21.37
CA ASP A 357 2.35 -25.71 -19.94
C ASP A 357 1.82 -24.27 -19.74
N ASP A 358 1.27 -24.02 -18.55
CA ASP A 358 0.88 -22.67 -18.12
C ASP A 358 2.03 -21.97 -17.38
N VAL A 359 2.21 -20.68 -17.66
CA VAL A 359 3.25 -19.82 -17.06
C VAL A 359 2.59 -18.66 -16.33
N ASN A 360 2.85 -18.56 -15.03
CA ASN A 360 2.53 -17.38 -14.23
C ASN A 360 3.82 -16.62 -13.90
N LEU A 361 3.94 -15.37 -14.33
CA LEU A 361 4.99 -14.45 -13.93
C LEU A 361 4.41 -13.44 -12.93
N PHE A 362 5.22 -13.04 -11.95
CA PHE A 362 4.85 -12.01 -10.98
C PHE A 362 5.94 -10.94 -10.86
N CYS A 363 5.52 -9.72 -10.57
CA CYS A 363 6.37 -8.56 -10.33
C CYS A 363 5.74 -7.72 -9.22
N LEU A 364 6.51 -7.48 -8.16
CA LEU A 364 6.10 -6.72 -6.99
C LEU A 364 6.97 -5.49 -6.87
N ALA A 365 6.33 -4.33 -6.76
CA ALA A 365 6.99 -3.05 -6.59
C ALA A 365 6.44 -2.31 -5.37
N VAL A 366 7.25 -1.41 -4.83
CA VAL A 366 6.84 -0.49 -3.75
C VAL A 366 7.07 0.93 -4.22
N GLY A 367 6.26 1.88 -3.73
CA GLY A 367 6.40 3.29 -4.07
C GLY A 367 5.29 4.10 -3.42
N ARG A 368 5.47 5.42 -3.34
CA ARG A 368 4.47 6.38 -2.88
C ARG A 368 4.47 7.58 -3.83
N PRO A 369 3.41 7.84 -4.61
CA PRO A 369 2.14 7.11 -4.66
C PRO A 369 2.27 5.64 -5.07
N GLU A 370 1.21 4.86 -4.83
CA GLU A 370 1.17 3.43 -5.16
C GLU A 370 1.52 3.22 -6.63
N PRO A 371 2.51 2.38 -6.96
CA PRO A 371 2.98 2.25 -8.32
C PRO A 371 2.05 1.42 -9.21
N THR A 372 1.95 1.80 -10.48
CA THR A 372 1.35 1.00 -11.53
C THR A 372 2.38 0.02 -12.09
N ILE A 373 2.02 -1.26 -12.18
CA ILE A 373 2.87 -2.32 -12.73
C ILE A 373 2.34 -2.74 -14.10
N THR A 374 3.24 -2.80 -15.08
CA THR A 374 2.93 -3.21 -16.45
C THR A 374 4.01 -4.15 -16.97
N TRP A 375 3.58 -5.24 -17.58
CA TRP A 375 4.43 -6.16 -18.32
C TRP A 375 4.49 -5.80 -19.79
N LYS A 376 5.66 -5.90 -20.39
CA LYS A 376 5.91 -5.66 -21.79
C LYS A 376 6.56 -6.89 -22.42
N ASP A 377 5.98 -7.40 -23.51
CA ASP A 377 6.63 -8.41 -24.32
C ASP A 377 7.69 -7.77 -25.26
N PHE A 378 8.82 -8.44 -25.47
CA PHE A 378 9.93 -7.87 -26.24
C PHE A 378 9.69 -7.98 -27.74
N LYS A 379 8.98 -9.03 -28.17
CA LYS A 379 8.78 -9.34 -29.58
C LYS A 379 7.75 -8.46 -30.27
N TYR A 380 6.65 -8.13 -29.59
CA TYR A 380 5.54 -7.37 -30.17
C TYR A 380 5.33 -6.00 -29.49
N GLY A 381 5.99 -5.75 -28.35
CA GLY A 381 5.81 -4.54 -27.56
C GLY A 381 4.44 -4.43 -26.90
N ARG A 382 3.70 -5.54 -26.73
CA ARG A 382 2.38 -5.51 -26.11
C ARG A 382 2.52 -5.30 -24.61
N MET A 383 1.56 -4.56 -24.06
CA MET A 383 1.52 -4.17 -22.66
C MET A 383 0.39 -4.91 -21.94
N TYR A 384 0.69 -5.45 -20.76
CA TYR A 384 -0.27 -6.14 -19.90
C TYR A 384 -0.21 -5.51 -18.51
N GLU A 385 -1.32 -4.96 -18.04
CA GLU A 385 -1.38 -4.34 -16.71
C GLU A 385 -1.61 -5.39 -15.62
N GLY A 386 -0.91 -5.22 -14.49
CA GLY A 386 -1.08 -6.06 -13.32
C GLY A 386 0.23 -6.59 -12.75
N GLU A 387 0.18 -6.98 -11.48
CA GLU A 387 1.32 -7.61 -10.79
C GLU A 387 1.66 -8.99 -11.37
N PHE A 388 0.68 -9.66 -11.97
CA PHE A 388 0.79 -11.01 -12.52
C PHE A 388 0.55 -11.01 -14.03
N LEU A 389 1.31 -11.84 -14.74
CA LEU A 389 1.11 -12.15 -16.15
C LEU A 389 0.94 -13.67 -16.29
N ASP A 390 -0.27 -14.07 -16.67
CA ASP A 390 -0.62 -15.47 -16.91
C ASP A 390 -0.63 -15.77 -18.42
N ILE A 391 0.12 -16.79 -18.82
CA ILE A 391 0.22 -17.30 -20.19
C ILE A 391 -0.18 -18.77 -20.15
N THR A 392 -1.33 -19.10 -20.73
CA THR A 392 -1.84 -20.48 -20.78
C THR A 392 -1.46 -21.17 -22.07
N ASP A 393 -1.23 -22.49 -22.02
CA ASP A 393 -0.90 -23.33 -23.18
C ASP A 393 0.25 -22.75 -24.04
N ILE A 394 1.40 -22.50 -23.39
CA ILE A 394 2.51 -21.75 -24.00
C ILE A 394 3.10 -22.44 -25.23
N LYS A 395 3.32 -21.68 -26.30
CA LYS A 395 3.90 -22.16 -27.57
C LYS A 395 5.34 -21.72 -27.76
N ARG A 396 6.08 -22.45 -28.61
CA ARG A 396 7.52 -22.20 -28.91
C ARG A 396 7.81 -20.76 -29.34
N HIS A 397 6.89 -20.14 -30.09
CA HIS A 397 7.08 -18.78 -30.63
C HIS A 397 6.86 -17.66 -29.59
N GLN A 398 6.36 -18.00 -28.40
CA GLN A 398 6.19 -17.12 -27.23
C GLN A 398 7.36 -17.25 -26.24
N ALA A 399 8.38 -18.06 -26.56
CA ALA A 399 9.62 -18.07 -25.80
C ALA A 399 10.36 -16.75 -26.02
N GLU A 400 10.32 -15.87 -25.03
CA GLU A 400 10.91 -14.53 -25.10
C GLU A 400 11.26 -13.97 -23.71
N GLU A 401 11.75 -12.73 -23.69
CA GLU A 401 11.94 -11.96 -22.47
C GLU A 401 10.73 -11.06 -22.23
N PHE A 402 10.23 -11.05 -20.99
CA PHE A 402 9.18 -10.15 -20.53
C PHE A 402 9.80 -9.10 -19.62
N GLU A 403 9.49 -7.83 -19.87
CA GLU A 403 9.95 -6.70 -19.07
C GLU A 403 8.83 -6.24 -18.14
N CYS A 404 9.03 -6.32 -16.83
CA CYS A 404 8.18 -5.65 -15.86
C CYS A 404 8.64 -4.19 -15.73
N ILE A 405 7.70 -3.27 -15.82
CA ILE A 405 7.87 -1.83 -15.72
C ILE A 405 7.01 -1.34 -14.56
N THR A 406 7.62 -0.64 -13.61
CA THR A 406 6.89 -0.02 -12.49
C THR A 406 7.03 1.49 -12.54
N ASN A 407 5.91 2.20 -12.40
CA ASN A 407 5.89 3.66 -12.47
C ASN A 407 4.93 4.25 -11.45
N ASN A 408 5.32 5.36 -10.81
CA ASN A 408 4.43 6.15 -9.96
C ASN A 408 4.53 7.67 -10.24
N GLY A 409 5.16 8.07 -11.34
CA GLY A 409 5.29 9.46 -11.77
C GLY A 409 6.27 10.31 -10.95
N VAL A 410 6.94 9.73 -9.96
CA VAL A 410 7.89 10.44 -9.08
C VAL A 410 9.29 10.46 -9.68
N ALA A 411 9.70 9.35 -10.29
CA ALA A 411 11.01 9.17 -10.92
C ALA A 411 10.83 8.37 -12.23
N PRO A 412 11.88 8.26 -13.07
CA PRO A 412 11.84 7.35 -14.21
C PRO A 412 11.43 5.93 -13.79
N PRO A 413 10.66 5.20 -14.62
CA PRO A 413 10.21 3.86 -14.29
C PRO A 413 11.37 2.91 -14.00
N ASP A 414 11.24 2.09 -12.96
CA ASP A 414 12.16 0.98 -12.70
C ASP A 414 11.73 -0.23 -13.55
N THR A 415 12.69 -0.90 -14.18
CA THR A 415 12.41 -2.02 -15.09
C THR A 415 13.27 -3.23 -14.79
N ARG A 416 12.69 -4.42 -14.91
CA ARG A 416 13.40 -5.70 -14.80
C ARG A 416 12.87 -6.71 -15.79
N ARG A 417 13.76 -7.57 -16.29
CA ARG A 417 13.44 -8.58 -17.29
C ARG A 417 13.43 -9.98 -16.70
N VAL A 418 12.56 -10.83 -17.26
CA VAL A 418 12.44 -12.25 -16.96
C VAL A 418 12.42 -13.02 -18.27
N LYS A 419 13.30 -14.02 -18.41
CA LYS A 419 13.34 -14.86 -19.59
C LYS A 419 12.45 -16.09 -19.43
N VAL A 420 11.58 -16.32 -20.41
CA VAL A 420 10.77 -17.54 -20.52
C VAL A 420 11.31 -18.40 -21.65
N THR A 421 11.75 -19.61 -21.30
CA THR A 421 12.25 -20.61 -22.24
C THR A 421 11.24 -21.75 -22.37
N VAL A 422 10.79 -22.02 -23.59
CA VAL A 422 9.87 -23.14 -23.88
C VAL A 422 10.67 -24.33 -24.38
N ASN A 423 10.59 -25.44 -23.66
CA ASN A 423 11.22 -26.71 -24.00
C ASN A 423 10.31 -27.53 -24.92
N TYR A 424 10.88 -28.15 -25.94
CA TYR A 424 10.16 -29.01 -26.88
C TYR A 424 11.08 -30.13 -27.40
N PRO A 425 10.51 -31.28 -27.79
CA PRO A 425 11.28 -32.40 -28.35
C PRO A 425 11.88 -32.03 -29.70
N PRO A 426 12.93 -32.75 -30.15
CA PRO A 426 13.61 -32.43 -31.40
C PRO A 426 12.69 -32.57 -32.61
N VAL A 427 12.70 -31.59 -33.51
CA VAL A 427 12.03 -31.65 -34.81
C VAL A 427 13.09 -31.50 -35.89
N ILE A 428 13.26 -32.54 -36.70
CA ILE A 428 14.22 -32.55 -37.80
C ILE A 428 13.65 -31.70 -38.95
N THR A 429 14.39 -30.69 -39.40
CA THR A 429 13.94 -29.68 -40.37
C THR A 429 14.60 -29.79 -41.74
N ASP A 430 15.83 -30.30 -41.83
CA ASP A 430 16.58 -30.42 -43.09
C ASP A 430 17.18 -31.82 -43.25
N VAL A 431 16.62 -32.56 -44.21
CA VAL A 431 17.03 -33.92 -44.61
C VAL A 431 16.87 -34.03 -46.12
N LYS A 432 17.98 -34.27 -46.82
CA LYS A 432 17.99 -34.35 -48.28
C LYS A 432 18.79 -35.56 -48.74
N ASN A 433 18.26 -36.24 -49.75
CA ASN A 433 19.02 -37.28 -50.46
C ASN A 433 20.21 -36.63 -51.15
N MET A 434 21.36 -37.31 -51.11
CA MET A 434 22.62 -36.76 -51.60
C MET A 434 23.16 -37.63 -52.74
N PRO A 435 23.31 -37.08 -53.96
CA PRO A 435 24.05 -37.75 -55.02
C PRO A 435 25.55 -37.71 -54.71
N ALA A 436 26.24 -38.83 -54.86
CA ALA A 436 27.68 -38.92 -54.63
C ALA A 436 28.39 -39.70 -55.75
N GLN A 437 29.59 -39.25 -56.10
CA GLN A 437 30.47 -39.90 -57.08
C GLN A 437 31.54 -40.70 -56.35
N LEU A 438 31.91 -41.85 -56.93
CA LEU A 438 33.01 -42.68 -56.41
C LEU A 438 34.32 -41.88 -56.36
N GLY A 439 35.12 -42.07 -55.31
CA GLY A 439 36.40 -41.38 -55.14
C GLY A 439 36.28 -39.91 -54.69
N LYS A 440 35.07 -39.35 -54.62
CA LYS A 440 34.82 -37.96 -54.20
C LYS A 440 34.32 -37.88 -52.77
N THR A 441 34.24 -36.66 -52.24
CA THR A 441 33.64 -36.37 -50.95
C THR A 441 32.12 -36.29 -51.03
N ALA A 442 31.43 -36.63 -49.95
CA ALA A 442 29.99 -36.43 -49.81
C ALA A 442 29.64 -36.04 -48.37
N ILE A 443 28.52 -35.35 -48.18
CA ILE A 443 28.08 -34.90 -46.86
C ILE A 443 26.58 -35.14 -46.73
N LEU A 444 26.21 -35.92 -45.73
CA LEU A 444 24.83 -36.02 -45.28
C LEU A 444 24.64 -35.05 -44.11
N ARG A 445 23.59 -34.25 -44.18
CA ARG A 445 23.26 -33.21 -43.20
C ARG A 445 21.93 -33.54 -42.54
N CYS A 446 21.91 -33.46 -41.21
CA CYS A 446 20.72 -33.57 -40.40
C CYS A 446 20.65 -32.37 -39.46
N GLU A 447 19.57 -31.59 -39.54
CA GLU A 447 19.36 -30.43 -38.67
C GLU A 447 18.07 -30.61 -37.88
N ALA A 448 18.13 -30.36 -36.56
CA ALA A 448 16.98 -30.49 -35.69
C ALA A 448 16.88 -29.29 -34.73
N MET A 449 15.69 -28.70 -34.65
CA MET A 449 15.37 -27.69 -33.65
C MET A 449 14.87 -28.38 -32.39
N ALA A 450 15.48 -28.06 -31.24
CA ALA A 450 15.12 -28.64 -29.96
C ALA A 450 15.54 -27.72 -28.81
N VAL A 451 14.76 -27.71 -27.73
CA VAL A 451 15.14 -27.06 -26.47
C VAL A 451 14.81 -28.01 -25.30
N PRO A 452 15.79 -28.47 -24.51
CA PRO A 452 17.24 -28.29 -24.68
C PRO A 452 17.76 -28.88 -26.00
N THR A 453 18.95 -28.46 -26.42
CA THR A 453 19.60 -28.90 -27.68
C THR A 453 19.69 -30.42 -27.76
N ALA A 454 19.43 -30.97 -28.95
CA ALA A 454 19.39 -32.41 -29.17
C ALA A 454 20.80 -33.03 -29.26
N SER A 455 20.94 -34.28 -28.80
CA SER A 455 22.03 -35.18 -29.18
C SER A 455 21.70 -35.89 -30.49
N PHE A 456 22.71 -36.11 -31.33
CA PHE A 456 22.56 -36.70 -32.65
C PHE A 456 23.30 -38.04 -32.76
N GLU A 457 22.65 -39.00 -33.40
CA GLU A 457 23.22 -40.31 -33.74
C GLU A 457 22.88 -40.67 -35.19
N TRP A 458 23.78 -41.39 -35.86
CA TRP A 458 23.55 -41.90 -37.21
C TRP A 458 23.46 -43.43 -37.20
N TYR A 459 22.59 -43.96 -38.05
CA TYR A 459 22.41 -45.39 -38.26
C TYR A 459 22.36 -45.72 -39.75
N ARG A 460 22.90 -46.88 -40.10
CA ARG A 460 22.77 -47.53 -41.41
C ARG A 460 22.48 -49.00 -41.16
N ASP A 461 21.40 -49.52 -41.74
CA ASP A 461 20.97 -50.91 -41.55
C ASP A 461 20.91 -51.31 -40.06
N ASP A 462 20.29 -50.45 -39.24
CA ASP A 462 20.16 -50.58 -37.78
C ASP A 462 21.48 -50.64 -36.98
N ARG A 463 22.61 -50.28 -37.60
CA ARG A 463 23.92 -50.21 -36.95
C ARG A 463 24.50 -48.80 -37.01
N ARG A 464 25.21 -48.40 -35.96
CA ARG A 464 25.97 -47.14 -35.98
C ARG A 464 27.09 -47.25 -37.04
N PRO A 465 27.22 -46.27 -37.95
CA PRO A 465 28.35 -46.23 -38.88
C PRO A 465 29.66 -46.20 -38.10
N VAL A 466 30.63 -47.01 -38.53
CA VAL A 466 31.95 -47.05 -37.89
C VAL A 466 32.75 -45.84 -38.35
N GLU A 467 33.03 -44.91 -37.43
CA GLU A 467 33.95 -43.81 -37.68
C GLU A 467 35.34 -44.35 -38.03
N ASN A 468 35.92 -43.84 -39.12
CA ASN A 468 37.28 -44.16 -39.54
C ASN A 468 37.90 -42.89 -40.11
N ASP A 469 39.05 -42.49 -39.55
CA ASP A 469 39.73 -41.24 -39.89
C ASP A 469 40.05 -41.08 -41.38
N ASN A 470 40.12 -42.18 -42.13
CA ASN A 470 40.44 -42.18 -43.56
C ASN A 470 39.21 -42.03 -44.49
N THR A 471 37.99 -42.36 -44.08
CA THR A 471 36.83 -42.45 -45.01
C THR A 471 35.51 -41.88 -44.49
N LEU A 472 35.25 -41.91 -43.18
CA LEU A 472 33.95 -41.59 -42.60
C LEU A 472 34.09 -40.86 -41.26
N LYS A 473 33.53 -39.66 -41.12
CA LYS A 473 33.56 -38.86 -39.87
C LYS A 473 32.19 -38.30 -39.52
N ILE A 474 31.81 -38.34 -38.25
CA ILE A 474 30.61 -37.67 -37.74
C ILE A 474 31.03 -36.39 -37.04
N LYS A 475 30.40 -35.28 -37.42
CA LYS A 475 30.58 -33.98 -36.75
C LYS A 475 29.26 -33.51 -36.18
N ASN A 476 29.13 -33.63 -34.86
CA ASN A 476 27.98 -33.14 -34.12
C ASN A 476 28.20 -31.67 -33.73
N GLU A 477 27.24 -30.82 -34.06
CA GLU A 477 27.14 -29.42 -33.66
C GLU A 477 25.86 -29.21 -32.83
N LYS A 478 25.64 -28.00 -32.29
CA LYS A 478 24.53 -27.75 -31.35
C LYS A 478 23.13 -27.99 -31.95
N THR A 479 22.94 -27.70 -33.24
CA THR A 479 21.64 -27.78 -33.93
C THR A 479 21.66 -28.74 -35.12
N ARG A 480 22.82 -29.27 -35.49
CA ARG A 480 22.97 -30.13 -36.67
C ARG A 480 24.05 -31.18 -36.47
N SER A 481 23.96 -32.26 -37.24
CA SER A 481 24.97 -33.29 -37.36
C SER A 481 25.32 -33.52 -38.83
N LEU A 482 26.62 -33.69 -39.11
CA LEU A 482 27.15 -33.94 -40.44
C LEU A 482 27.82 -35.31 -40.46
N LEU A 483 27.40 -36.16 -41.39
CA LEU A 483 28.10 -37.40 -41.72
C LEU A 483 28.92 -37.18 -42.99
N LEU A 484 30.24 -37.15 -42.82
CA LEU A 484 31.22 -36.74 -43.82
C LEU A 484 31.87 -37.99 -44.43
N PHE A 485 31.87 -38.07 -45.75
CA PHE A 485 32.58 -39.06 -46.53
C PHE A 485 33.76 -38.38 -47.23
N THR A 486 34.99 -38.79 -46.94
CA THR A 486 36.19 -38.23 -47.59
C THR A 486 36.50 -38.91 -48.92
N ASN A 487 36.18 -40.21 -49.03
CA ASN A 487 36.30 -41.01 -50.24
C ASN A 487 35.11 -41.97 -50.34
N VAL A 488 34.17 -41.69 -51.24
CA VAL A 488 32.96 -42.50 -51.45
C VAL A 488 33.28 -43.79 -52.20
N THR A 489 32.86 -44.93 -51.66
CA THR A 489 33.00 -46.26 -52.27
C THR A 489 31.62 -46.88 -52.50
N GLU A 490 31.52 -47.96 -53.29
CA GLU A 490 30.25 -48.68 -53.52
C GLU A 490 29.59 -49.13 -52.19
N LYS A 491 30.38 -49.41 -51.15
CA LYS A 491 29.87 -49.81 -49.82
C LYS A 491 29.21 -48.66 -49.04
N HIS A 492 29.35 -47.42 -49.48
CA HIS A 492 28.79 -46.25 -48.80
C HIS A 492 27.39 -45.90 -49.29
N PHE A 493 26.99 -46.28 -50.50
CA PHE A 493 25.63 -46.02 -50.99
C PHE A 493 24.60 -46.78 -50.16
N GLY A 494 23.44 -46.15 -49.92
CA GLY A 494 22.38 -46.72 -49.10
C GLY A 494 21.63 -45.68 -48.27
N ASN A 495 20.69 -46.17 -47.46
CA ASN A 495 19.88 -45.35 -46.56
C ASN A 495 20.61 -45.11 -45.24
N TYR A 496 20.66 -43.84 -44.84
CA TYR A 496 21.19 -43.41 -43.55
C TYR A 496 20.07 -42.75 -42.77
N THR A 497 19.90 -43.16 -41.51
CA THR A 497 18.92 -42.58 -40.61
C THR A 497 19.63 -41.75 -39.55
N CYS A 498 19.28 -40.47 -39.47
CA CYS A 498 19.68 -39.59 -38.39
C CYS A 498 18.64 -39.68 -37.26
N PHE A 499 19.11 -39.82 -36.02
CA PHE A 499 18.31 -39.74 -34.81
C PHE A 499 18.72 -38.51 -34.02
N ALA A 500 17.75 -37.66 -33.67
CA ALA A 500 17.94 -36.50 -32.80
C ALA A 500 17.10 -36.69 -31.53
N SER A 501 17.72 -36.61 -30.35
CA SER A 501 17.06 -36.87 -29.06
C SER A 501 17.37 -35.79 -28.02
N ASN A 502 16.41 -35.48 -27.16
CA ASN A 502 16.63 -34.71 -25.93
C ASN A 502 15.81 -35.32 -24.79
N ARG A 503 15.82 -34.68 -23.62
CA ARG A 503 15.07 -35.15 -22.43
C ARG A 503 13.54 -35.24 -22.59
N LEU A 504 12.98 -34.64 -23.64
CA LEU A 504 11.54 -34.61 -23.91
C LEU A 504 11.10 -35.59 -25.00
N GLY A 505 12.02 -36.14 -25.78
CA GLY A 505 11.68 -37.09 -26.84
C GLY A 505 12.78 -37.25 -27.89
N ALA A 506 12.43 -37.94 -28.97
CA ALA A 506 13.33 -38.18 -30.09
C ALA A 506 12.57 -38.11 -31.42
N SER A 507 13.29 -37.73 -32.47
CA SER A 507 12.84 -37.74 -33.86
C SER A 507 13.90 -38.41 -34.72
N ASN A 508 13.48 -39.04 -35.81
CA ASN A 508 14.39 -39.62 -36.79
C ASN A 508 13.98 -39.27 -38.21
N ALA A 509 14.94 -39.35 -39.12
CA ALA A 509 14.71 -39.14 -40.54
C ALA A 509 15.75 -39.88 -41.37
N SER A 510 15.31 -40.46 -42.48
CA SER A 510 16.17 -41.23 -43.38
C SER A 510 16.48 -40.44 -44.65
N MET A 511 17.72 -40.55 -45.12
CA MET A 511 18.21 -39.98 -46.36
C MET A 511 19.02 -40.99 -47.16
N LEU A 512 18.91 -40.90 -48.48
CA LEU A 512 19.60 -41.79 -49.39
C LEU A 512 20.90 -41.14 -49.90
N LEU A 513 22.02 -41.83 -49.71
CA LEU A 513 23.25 -41.57 -50.46
C LEU A 513 23.23 -42.45 -51.71
N PHE A 514 23.15 -41.84 -52.89
CA PHE A 514 23.00 -42.59 -54.15
C PHE A 514 23.99 -42.15 -55.22
N ARG A 515 24.26 -43.06 -56.16
CA ARG A 515 25.05 -42.78 -57.35
C ARG A 515 24.17 -42.12 -58.41
N PRO A 516 24.47 -40.89 -58.87
CA PRO A 516 23.71 -40.28 -59.96
C PRO A 516 23.86 -41.12 -61.24
N GLY A 517 22.73 -41.48 -61.85
CA GLY A 517 22.67 -42.26 -63.09
C GLY A 517 22.20 -43.72 -62.96
N ALA A 518 21.89 -44.22 -61.76
CA ALA A 518 21.25 -45.53 -61.59
C ALA A 518 19.74 -45.44 -61.86
N VAL A 519 19.35 -45.44 -63.14
CA VAL A 519 17.95 -45.66 -63.54
C VAL A 519 17.66 -47.15 -63.37
N TYR A 520 16.73 -47.49 -62.46
CA TYR A 520 16.17 -48.84 -62.37
C TYR A 520 15.44 -49.16 -63.68
N SER A 521 15.89 -50.19 -64.40
CA SER A 521 15.13 -50.79 -65.49
C SER A 521 13.88 -51.48 -64.91
N VAL A 522 12.75 -50.78 -64.94
CA VAL A 522 11.44 -51.40 -64.70
C VAL A 522 11.14 -52.32 -65.87
N GLY A 523 10.84 -53.58 -65.55
CA GLY A 523 10.56 -54.65 -66.49
C GLY A 523 9.43 -54.33 -67.48
N ALA A 524 9.56 -54.95 -68.65
CA ALA A 524 8.62 -54.91 -69.75
C ALA A 524 7.18 -55.25 -69.31
N PRO A 525 6.16 -54.51 -69.78
CA PRO A 525 4.79 -54.99 -69.73
C PRO A 525 4.56 -56.02 -70.84
N LEU A 526 4.03 -57.17 -70.46
CA LEU A 526 3.42 -58.13 -71.36
C LEU A 526 2.25 -57.48 -72.09
N SER A 527 2.19 -57.75 -73.40
CA SER A 527 1.03 -57.54 -74.28
C SER A 527 -0.23 -58.17 -73.69
N PRO A 528 -1.41 -57.58 -73.97
CA PRO A 528 -2.46 -58.42 -74.51
C PRO A 528 -3.13 -57.84 -75.76
N CYS A 529 -3.55 -58.80 -76.59
CA CYS A 529 -4.18 -58.67 -77.88
C CYS A 529 -5.45 -57.80 -77.93
N VAL A 530 -5.66 -57.32 -79.14
CA VAL A 530 -6.83 -56.63 -79.70
C VAL A 530 -8.07 -57.53 -79.71
N SER A 531 -9.22 -56.97 -79.32
CA SER A 531 -10.55 -57.08 -79.95
C SER A 531 -11.51 -56.22 -79.12
N GLY A 532 -12.47 -55.44 -79.59
CA GLY A 532 -12.97 -55.05 -80.90
C GLY A 532 -14.14 -54.08 -80.64
N LEU A 533 -14.27 -53.06 -81.50
CA LEU A 533 -15.49 -52.32 -81.90
C LEU A 533 -16.66 -52.10 -80.93
N GLY A 534 -17.01 -50.82 -80.73
CA GLY A 534 -18.33 -50.41 -80.23
C GLY A 534 -18.49 -48.89 -80.18
N LEU A 535 -19.11 -48.33 -81.21
CA LEU A 535 -19.38 -46.92 -81.48
C LEU A 535 -20.58 -46.36 -80.67
N TRP A 536 -20.47 -45.07 -80.31
CA TRP A 536 -21.49 -43.98 -80.39
C TRP A 536 -22.25 -43.44 -79.17
N LEU A 537 -22.24 -42.08 -79.16
CA LEU A 537 -23.12 -41.06 -78.55
C LEU A 537 -23.02 -40.90 -77.02
N GLY A 538 -22.72 -39.74 -76.44
CA GLY A 538 -22.93 -38.37 -76.87
C GLY A 538 -23.94 -37.74 -75.91
N LEU A 539 -23.51 -36.78 -75.09
CA LEU A 539 -24.28 -35.60 -74.68
C LEU A 539 -23.45 -34.71 -73.74
N SER A 540 -23.23 -33.50 -74.22
CA SER A 540 -22.84 -32.30 -73.49
C SER A 540 -23.85 -31.94 -72.40
N VAL A 541 -23.38 -31.42 -71.25
CA VAL A 541 -23.87 -30.16 -70.64
C VAL A 541 -22.75 -29.58 -69.76
N SER A 542 -22.34 -28.36 -70.11
CA SER A 542 -21.52 -27.43 -69.35
C SER A 542 -22.29 -26.90 -68.12
N ILE A 543 -21.61 -26.51 -67.02
CA ILE A 543 -21.65 -25.14 -66.42
C ILE A 543 -21.18 -25.04 -64.94
N LEU A 544 -20.25 -24.08 -64.76
CA LEU A 544 -19.86 -23.21 -63.64
C LEU A 544 -19.33 -23.73 -62.28
N MET A 545 -18.00 -23.58 -62.13
CA MET A 545 -17.27 -22.55 -61.34
C MET A 545 -17.90 -21.86 -60.10
N LYS A 546 -16.99 -21.69 -59.11
CA LYS A 546 -16.79 -20.57 -58.14
C LYS A 546 -17.73 -20.56 -56.92
N VAL A 547 -17.26 -20.35 -55.68
CA VAL A 547 -16.00 -19.79 -55.13
C VAL A 547 -15.52 -20.65 -53.97
#